data_AF-E8JMV1-F1
#
_entry.id   AF-E8JMV1-F1
#
_cell.length_a   1.000
_cell.length_b   1.000
_cell.length_c   1.000
_cell.angle_alpha   90.00
_cell.angle_beta   90.00
_cell.angle_gamma   90.00
#
_symmetry.space_group_name_H-M   'P 1'
#
loop_
_entity.id
_entity.type
_entity.pdbx_description
1 polymer ?
#
loop_
_entity_poly.entity_id
_entity_poly.type
_entity_poly.pdbx_seq_one_letter_code
_entity_poly.pdbx_strand_id
1 'polypeptide(L)'
;MPDPSSGENLSFMFYEASLDSPLELKQIGEASPGKMPGRDMFLLQKDDGRLYGAVTNYDLAQGIEAIIYSGYAPSDFTAHYVNLGIRNLSGASNKSPKKVWAPEFFEDSDGLTYLFSAANDVDDMVDKDGAVIPRHSIYRSKINLDDFNTMETVQVHLKDGKTYIDPHVFYKDGSYHMLIKDEYQKTIDYYQSKDLDNWNLVQEDFISHAVGESIDYTEGQFVMKVKGAYYIFWDKYITTGNFKKNQYVITTRDFKHFSKPRVVTDSKKRILRHGSGIVYEKKPYHLILITRVMGIVVLLIFAVSFLRILTK
;
A
#
# COMPACT_ATOMS: atom_id res chain seq x y z
N MET A 1 -3.65 8.30 -6.48
CA MET A 1 -4.24 9.62 -6.12
C MET A 1 -3.97 10.64 -7.21
N PRO A 2 -4.80 11.69 -7.39
CA PRO A 2 -4.45 12.84 -8.23
C PRO A 2 -3.20 13.55 -7.70
N ASP A 3 -2.40 14.11 -8.61
CA ASP A 3 -1.19 14.84 -8.26
C ASP A 3 -1.50 16.15 -7.47
N PRO A 4 -0.96 16.35 -6.25
CA PRO A 4 -1.26 17.53 -5.44
C PRO A 4 -0.93 18.87 -6.12
N SER A 5 0.07 18.90 -7.00
CA SER A 5 0.49 20.14 -7.66
C SER A 5 -0.50 20.66 -8.71
N SER A 6 -1.56 19.92 -9.01
CA SER A 6 -2.65 20.40 -9.88
C SER A 6 -3.56 21.43 -9.19
N GLY A 7 -3.37 21.69 -7.89
CA GLY A 7 -4.29 22.51 -7.08
C GLY A 7 -5.58 21.80 -6.69
N GLU A 8 -5.70 20.50 -7.04
CA GLU A 8 -6.82 19.66 -6.61
C GLU A 8 -6.66 19.23 -5.14
N ASN A 9 -7.79 19.04 -4.45
CA ASN A 9 -7.79 18.46 -3.11
C ASN A 9 -7.13 17.07 -3.14
N LEU A 10 -6.39 16.74 -2.08
CA LEU A 10 -5.73 15.44 -1.85
C LEU A 10 -6.72 14.30 -1.58
N SER A 11 -7.84 14.28 -2.30
CA SER A 11 -8.87 13.25 -2.18
C SER A 11 -8.33 11.89 -2.60
N PHE A 12 -8.79 10.84 -1.93
CA PHE A 12 -8.65 9.49 -2.46
C PHE A 12 -9.66 9.30 -3.59
N MET A 13 -9.16 8.87 -4.75
CA MET A 13 -9.95 8.55 -5.92
C MET A 13 -9.93 7.05 -6.11
N PHE A 14 -11.11 6.43 -6.19
CA PHE A 14 -11.25 4.99 -6.37
C PHE A 14 -11.67 4.70 -7.80
N TYR A 15 -10.96 3.79 -8.43
CA TYR A 15 -11.18 3.36 -9.80
C TYR A 15 -11.39 1.85 -9.86
N GLU A 16 -12.15 1.40 -10.85
CA GLU A 16 -12.35 0.01 -11.19
C GLU A 16 -12.06 -0.20 -12.68
N ALA A 17 -11.53 -1.36 -13.04
CA ALA A 17 -11.28 -1.76 -14.41
C ALA A 17 -11.61 -3.25 -14.57
N SER A 18 -11.93 -3.69 -15.79
CA SER A 18 -12.13 -5.11 -16.08
C SER A 18 -10.80 -5.83 -16.21
N LEU A 19 -10.78 -7.15 -15.95
CA LEU A 19 -9.58 -7.97 -16.17
C LEU A 19 -9.20 -8.11 -17.66
N ASP A 20 -10.11 -7.79 -18.57
CA ASP A 20 -9.85 -7.71 -20.01
C ASP A 20 -9.15 -6.40 -20.40
N SER A 21 -9.44 -5.33 -19.66
CA SER A 21 -8.92 -3.98 -19.90
C SER A 21 -8.42 -3.33 -18.60
N PRO A 22 -7.35 -3.85 -17.96
CA PRO A 22 -6.94 -3.43 -16.61
C PRO A 22 -6.41 -1.98 -16.53
N LEU A 23 -6.27 -1.28 -17.66
CA LEU A 23 -5.87 0.13 -17.73
C LEU A 23 -7.01 1.08 -18.12
N GLU A 24 -8.22 0.55 -18.36
CA GLU A 24 -9.41 1.36 -18.65
C GLU A 24 -10.12 1.71 -17.34
N LEU A 25 -9.59 2.73 -16.64
CA LEU A 25 -10.02 3.11 -15.32
C LEU A 25 -11.38 3.83 -15.33
N LYS A 26 -12.38 3.26 -14.67
CA LYS A 26 -13.67 3.89 -14.37
C LYS A 26 -13.70 4.34 -12.91
N GLN A 27 -13.88 5.64 -12.68
CA GLN A 27 -14.03 6.15 -11.32
C GLN A 27 -15.32 5.60 -10.68
N ILE A 28 -15.21 5.02 -9.48
CA ILE A 28 -16.32 4.46 -8.70
C ILE A 28 -16.59 5.24 -7.40
N GLY A 29 -15.65 6.08 -6.97
CA GLY A 29 -15.82 6.86 -5.76
C GLY A 29 -14.73 7.91 -5.57
N GLU A 30 -14.98 8.80 -4.64
CA GLU A 30 -14.04 9.81 -4.15
C GLU A 30 -14.26 9.98 -2.64
N ALA A 31 -13.18 10.14 -1.89
CA ALA A 31 -13.23 10.53 -0.49
C ALA A 31 -12.36 11.77 -0.28
N SER A 32 -12.99 12.83 0.25
CA SER A 32 -12.28 14.06 0.56
C SER A 32 -11.29 13.86 1.72
N PRO A 33 -10.24 14.70 1.83
CA PRO A 33 -9.30 14.63 2.95
C PRO A 33 -9.94 14.73 4.35
N GLY A 34 -11.11 15.39 4.46
CA GLY A 34 -11.85 15.48 5.71
C GLY A 34 -12.61 14.19 6.08
N LYS A 35 -13.01 13.39 5.08
CA LYS A 35 -13.67 12.09 5.30
C LYS A 35 -12.63 10.99 5.52
N MET A 36 -11.55 11.02 4.75
CA MET A 36 -10.48 10.03 4.79
C MET A 36 -9.12 10.76 4.81
N PRO A 37 -8.66 11.23 5.98
CA PRO A 37 -7.33 11.80 6.09
C PRO A 37 -6.24 10.76 5.81
N GLY A 38 -5.12 11.22 5.27
CA GLY A 38 -3.93 10.42 4.99
C GLY A 38 -3.45 10.57 3.55
N ARG A 39 -2.41 9.80 3.20
CA ARG A 39 -1.85 9.69 1.84
C ARG A 39 -1.38 8.27 1.57
N ASP A 40 -0.99 8.01 0.32
CA ASP A 40 -0.21 6.82 -0.05
C ASP A 40 -0.98 5.51 0.25
N MET A 41 -2.26 5.48 -0.15
CA MET A 41 -3.14 4.38 0.23
C MET A 41 -2.75 3.05 -0.42
N PHE A 42 -2.55 2.04 0.43
CA PHE A 42 -2.41 0.67 -0.01
C PHE A 42 -3.65 -0.17 0.30
N LEU A 43 -4.17 -0.87 -0.71
CA LEU A 43 -5.40 -1.67 -0.61
C LEU A 43 -5.11 -3.16 -0.39
N LEU A 44 -5.99 -3.83 0.32
CA LEU A 44 -6.04 -5.29 0.50
C LEU A 44 -7.49 -5.75 0.50
N GLN A 45 -7.76 -6.96 0.01
CA GLN A 45 -9.03 -7.66 0.25
C GLN A 45 -8.74 -8.98 0.95
N LYS A 46 -9.49 -9.29 2.01
CA LYS A 46 -9.45 -10.61 2.68
C LYS A 46 -10.50 -11.56 2.08
N ASP A 47 -10.36 -12.85 2.40
CA ASP A 47 -11.26 -13.91 1.93
C ASP A 47 -12.72 -13.72 2.35
N ASP A 48 -13.03 -12.95 3.39
CA ASP A 48 -14.42 -12.60 3.75
C ASP A 48 -15.02 -11.51 2.83
N GLY A 49 -14.21 -11.00 1.90
CA GLY A 49 -14.52 -9.92 0.98
C GLY A 49 -14.28 -8.51 1.55
N ARG A 50 -13.91 -8.38 2.83
CA ARG A 50 -13.64 -7.08 3.43
C ARG A 50 -12.43 -6.45 2.76
N LEU A 51 -12.60 -5.19 2.40
CA LEU A 51 -11.58 -4.30 1.86
C LEU A 51 -10.92 -3.52 3.00
N TYR A 52 -9.61 -3.37 2.89
CA TYR A 52 -8.78 -2.59 3.78
C TYR A 52 -7.98 -1.56 2.98
N GLY A 53 -7.74 -0.40 3.58
CA GLY A 53 -6.88 0.65 3.02
C GLY A 53 -5.97 1.22 4.09
N ALA A 54 -4.66 0.97 4.03
CA ALA A 54 -3.70 1.58 4.96
C ALA A 54 -3.19 2.90 4.37
N VAL A 55 -3.04 3.93 5.19
CA VAL A 55 -2.54 5.24 4.75
C VAL A 55 -1.52 5.81 5.72
N THR A 56 -0.63 6.66 5.18
CA THR A 56 0.26 7.52 5.95
C THR A 56 -0.54 8.40 6.93
N ASN A 57 -0.17 8.38 8.21
CA ASN A 57 -0.63 9.35 9.21
C ASN A 57 0.47 10.37 9.52
N TYR A 58 0.21 11.66 9.30
CA TYR A 58 1.17 12.72 9.62
C TYR A 58 1.08 13.25 11.05
N ASP A 59 0.03 12.89 11.80
CA ASP A 59 -0.14 13.30 13.19
C ASP A 59 0.24 12.16 14.15
N LEU A 60 1.51 12.17 14.59
CA LEU A 60 2.03 11.20 15.55
C LEU A 60 1.77 11.59 17.03
N ALA A 61 1.07 12.71 17.30
CA ALA A 61 0.92 13.24 18.66
C ALA A 61 0.22 12.27 19.62
N GLN A 62 -0.55 11.33 19.08
CA GLN A 62 -1.32 10.34 19.84
C GLN A 62 -0.68 8.94 19.85
N GLY A 63 0.55 8.79 19.34
CA GLY A 63 1.18 7.47 19.20
C GLY A 63 0.56 6.62 18.09
N ILE A 64 -0.18 7.24 17.18
CA ILE A 64 -0.78 6.62 16.00
C ILE A 64 0.23 6.71 14.85
N GLU A 65 0.55 5.60 14.22
CA GLU A 65 1.59 5.52 13.17
C GLU A 65 0.98 5.29 11.78
N ALA A 66 -0.21 4.70 11.71
CA ALA A 66 -0.98 4.56 10.48
C ALA A 66 -2.49 4.66 10.75
N ILE A 67 -3.26 4.95 9.71
CA ILE A 67 -4.71 4.78 9.72
C ILE A 67 -5.03 3.61 8.79
N ILE A 68 -5.77 2.63 9.29
CA ILE A 68 -6.33 1.54 8.49
C ILE A 68 -7.82 1.80 8.33
N TYR A 69 -8.27 1.94 7.09
CA TYR A 69 -9.68 1.94 6.75
C TYR A 69 -10.14 0.51 6.50
N SER A 70 -11.34 0.16 6.94
CA SER A 70 -11.97 -1.13 6.63
C SER A 70 -13.42 -0.95 6.22
N GLY A 71 -13.88 -1.76 5.27
CA GLY A 71 -15.28 -1.81 4.84
C GLY A 71 -15.48 -2.84 3.74
N TYR A 72 -16.64 -2.85 3.09
CA TYR A 72 -16.90 -3.72 1.94
C TYR A 72 -16.92 -2.96 0.61
N ALA A 73 -16.89 -1.64 0.66
CA ALA A 73 -16.73 -0.76 -0.48
C ALA A 73 -15.99 0.53 -0.06
N PRO A 74 -15.25 1.21 -0.94
CA PRO A 74 -14.60 2.48 -0.57
C PRO A 74 -15.54 3.53 0.05
N SER A 75 -16.82 3.50 -0.29
CA SER A 75 -17.83 4.41 0.25
C SER A 75 -18.14 4.20 1.74
N ASP A 76 -17.96 2.98 2.26
CA ASP A 76 -18.32 2.55 3.63
C ASP A 76 -17.12 2.37 4.57
N PHE A 77 -15.93 2.76 4.10
CA PHE A 77 -14.71 2.71 4.88
C PHE A 77 -14.82 3.44 6.22
N THR A 78 -14.49 2.70 7.29
CA THR A 78 -14.38 3.19 8.67
C THR A 78 -12.92 3.21 9.07
N ALA A 79 -12.47 4.30 9.69
CA ALA A 79 -11.08 4.49 10.11
C ALA A 79 -10.77 3.77 11.42
N HIS A 80 -9.59 3.17 11.48
CA HIS A 80 -8.98 2.56 12.67
C HIS A 80 -7.58 3.13 12.82
N TYR A 81 -7.26 3.63 14.01
CA TYR A 81 -5.99 4.30 14.29
C TYR A 81 -5.02 3.31 14.91
N VAL A 82 -3.93 3.02 14.20
CA VAL A 82 -3.06 1.90 14.52
C VAL A 82 -1.68 2.40 14.93
N ASN A 83 -1.19 1.87 16.05
CA ASN A 83 0.21 1.96 16.44
C ASN A 83 0.93 0.73 15.88
N LEU A 84 1.91 0.94 15.00
CA LEU A 84 2.68 -0.11 14.33
C LEU A 84 3.89 -0.58 15.14
N GLY A 85 4.06 -0.12 16.37
CA GLY A 85 5.20 -0.45 17.24
C GLY A 85 6.53 0.15 16.81
N ILE A 86 6.57 0.95 15.74
CA ILE A 86 7.81 1.44 15.12
C ILE A 86 8.55 2.39 16.05
N ARG A 87 7.84 3.33 16.69
CA ARG A 87 8.43 4.27 17.66
C ARG A 87 9.01 3.59 18.89
N ASN A 88 8.37 2.52 19.35
CA ASN A 88 8.87 1.77 20.51
C ASN A 88 10.18 1.06 20.17
N LEU A 89 10.24 0.42 19.00
CA LEU A 89 11.42 -0.29 18.54
C LEU A 89 12.59 0.66 18.22
N SER A 90 12.32 1.71 17.45
CA SER A 90 13.32 2.73 17.10
C SER A 90 13.79 3.52 18.34
N GLY A 91 12.87 3.86 19.24
CA GLY A 91 13.15 4.61 20.47
C GLY A 91 14.10 3.86 21.41
N ALA A 92 14.06 2.53 21.45
CA ALA A 92 15.02 1.71 22.18
C ALA A 92 16.47 1.91 21.69
N SER A 93 16.65 2.43 20.48
CA SER A 93 17.95 2.77 19.87
C SER A 93 18.26 4.28 19.91
N ASN A 94 17.58 5.06 20.75
CA ASN A 94 17.63 6.54 20.80
C ASN A 94 17.24 7.22 19.47
N LYS A 95 16.48 6.53 18.62
CA LYS A 95 15.97 7.04 17.36
C LYS A 95 14.48 7.27 17.50
N SER A 96 14.02 8.52 17.59
CA SER A 96 12.58 8.81 17.60
C SER A 96 12.14 9.23 16.20
N PRO A 97 11.46 8.37 15.43
CA PRO A 97 10.98 8.75 14.11
C PRO A 97 10.02 9.92 14.25
N LYS A 98 10.22 10.93 13.41
CA LYS A 98 9.34 12.10 13.35
C LYS A 98 8.06 11.79 12.59
N LYS A 99 8.11 10.82 11.67
CA LYS A 99 7.03 10.42 10.75
C LYS A 99 7.19 8.94 10.34
N VAL A 100 6.06 8.31 10.07
CA VAL A 100 5.95 6.97 9.46
C VAL A 100 5.17 7.14 8.16
N TRP A 101 5.61 6.51 7.07
CA TRP A 101 5.10 6.74 5.72
C TRP A 101 4.83 5.44 4.96
N ALA A 102 3.91 5.57 4.01
CA ALA A 102 3.55 4.60 2.98
C ALA A 102 3.40 3.18 3.54
N PRO A 103 2.44 2.96 4.47
CA PRO A 103 2.16 1.62 4.95
C PRO A 103 1.56 0.75 3.84
N GLU A 104 2.26 -0.30 3.46
CA GLU A 104 1.84 -1.24 2.42
C GLU A 104 1.46 -2.61 3.00
N PHE A 105 0.31 -3.13 2.59
CA PHE A 105 -0.11 -4.47 2.99
C PHE A 105 0.66 -5.54 2.24
N PHE A 106 1.05 -6.57 2.97
CA PHE A 106 1.47 -7.85 2.42
C PHE A 106 0.78 -8.98 3.18
N GLU A 107 0.09 -9.86 2.47
CA GLU A 107 -0.45 -11.09 3.03
C GLU A 107 0.43 -12.25 2.62
N ASP A 108 0.95 -12.98 3.61
CA ASP A 108 1.77 -14.16 3.36
C ASP A 108 0.89 -15.41 3.16
N SER A 109 1.50 -16.48 2.65
CA SER A 109 0.89 -17.78 2.38
C SER A 109 0.27 -18.47 3.59
N ASP A 110 0.63 -18.07 4.80
CA ASP A 110 0.03 -18.55 6.06
C ASP A 110 -1.21 -17.74 6.50
N GLY A 111 -1.61 -16.74 5.70
CA GLY A 111 -2.74 -15.87 5.95
C GLY A 111 -2.45 -14.72 6.92
N LEU A 112 -1.22 -14.60 7.42
CA LEU A 112 -0.80 -13.47 8.24
C LEU A 112 -0.68 -12.21 7.39
N THR A 113 -1.08 -11.09 7.98
CA THR A 113 -1.01 -9.78 7.35
C THR A 113 0.09 -8.94 7.98
N TYR A 114 0.89 -8.33 7.12
CA TYR A 114 1.98 -7.45 7.48
C TYR A 114 1.74 -6.06 6.86
N LEU A 115 2.22 -5.03 7.56
CA LEU A 115 2.41 -3.70 7.02
C LEU A 115 3.91 -3.40 6.91
N PHE A 116 4.37 -3.13 5.70
CA PHE A 116 5.70 -2.57 5.47
C PHE A 116 5.61 -1.05 5.47
N SER A 117 6.50 -0.36 6.17
CA SER A 117 6.44 1.11 6.29
C SER A 117 7.83 1.70 6.39
N ALA A 118 7.98 2.93 5.94
CA ALA A 118 9.21 3.70 6.11
C ALA A 118 9.10 4.64 7.31
N ALA A 119 10.18 4.82 8.07
CA ALA A 119 10.22 5.77 9.17
C ALA A 119 11.51 6.58 9.14
N ASN A 120 11.42 7.89 9.37
CA ASN A 120 12.57 8.81 9.32
C ASN A 120 13.31 8.87 10.66
N ASP A 121 13.91 7.75 11.01
CA ASP A 121 14.52 7.47 12.32
C ASP A 121 16.05 7.53 12.28
N VAL A 122 16.64 7.99 11.19
CA VAL A 122 18.09 8.16 11.04
C VAL A 122 18.40 9.62 10.71
N ASP A 123 19.62 10.07 11.02
CA ASP A 123 20.10 11.40 10.68
C ASP A 123 19.93 11.72 9.20
N ASP A 124 19.71 13.00 8.90
CA ASP A 124 19.59 13.49 7.52
C ASP A 124 20.86 13.18 6.70
N MET A 125 20.70 13.11 5.38
CA MET A 125 21.81 12.99 4.42
C MET A 125 21.64 13.93 3.24
N VAL A 126 22.71 14.13 2.48
CA VAL A 126 22.66 14.86 1.20
C VAL A 126 22.39 13.85 0.09
N ASP A 127 21.38 14.08 -0.76
CA ASP A 127 21.05 13.20 -1.88
C ASP A 127 21.91 13.48 -3.13
N LYS A 128 21.65 12.75 -4.23
CA LYS A 128 22.39 12.89 -5.49
C LYS A 128 22.30 14.30 -6.11
N ASP A 129 21.27 15.07 -5.77
CA ASP A 129 21.02 16.41 -6.31
C ASP A 129 21.53 17.51 -5.35
N GLY A 130 22.16 17.12 -4.24
CA GLY A 130 22.67 18.05 -3.24
C GLY A 130 21.64 18.51 -2.20
N ALA A 131 20.43 17.92 -2.18
CA ALA A 131 19.40 18.28 -1.21
C ALA A 131 19.56 17.51 0.11
N VAL A 132 19.35 18.18 1.24
CA VAL A 132 19.29 17.53 2.55
C VAL A 132 17.95 16.81 2.69
N ILE A 133 17.99 15.50 2.83
CA ILE A 133 16.81 14.62 2.95
C ILE A 133 16.89 13.79 4.24
N PRO A 134 15.74 13.43 4.84
CA PRO A 134 15.73 12.50 5.95
C PRO A 134 16.18 11.12 5.49
N ARG A 135 16.86 10.38 6.38
CA ARG A 135 17.14 8.95 6.16
C ARG A 135 16.05 8.09 6.76
N HIS A 136 15.72 7.02 6.05
CA HIS A 136 14.64 6.12 6.43
C HIS A 136 15.13 4.70 6.68
N SER A 137 14.53 4.09 7.68
CA SER A 137 14.55 2.63 7.87
C SER A 137 13.19 2.05 7.46
N ILE A 138 13.22 0.81 6.96
CA ILE A 138 12.02 0.05 6.66
C ILE A 138 11.67 -0.84 7.84
N TYR A 139 10.39 -0.90 8.15
CA TYR A 139 9.82 -1.71 9.22
C TYR A 139 8.76 -2.64 8.65
N ARG A 140 8.67 -3.85 9.21
CA ARG A 140 7.58 -4.79 8.99
C ARG A 140 6.83 -4.97 10.30
N SER A 141 5.53 -4.69 10.27
CA SER A 141 4.64 -4.84 11.43
C SER A 141 3.62 -5.92 11.13
N LYS A 142 3.55 -6.98 11.94
CA LYS A 142 2.53 -8.03 11.85
C LYS A 142 1.25 -7.53 12.52
N ILE A 143 0.16 -7.48 11.76
CA ILE A 143 -1.10 -6.86 12.19
C ILE A 143 -2.22 -7.90 12.23
N ASN A 144 -2.99 -7.89 13.32
CA ASN A 144 -4.28 -8.55 13.37
C ASN A 144 -5.36 -7.57 12.86
N LEU A 145 -6.01 -7.89 11.75
CA LEU A 145 -7.03 -7.02 11.14
C LEU A 145 -8.42 -7.12 11.80
N ASP A 146 -8.64 -8.07 12.70
CA ASP A 146 -9.91 -8.18 13.42
C ASP A 146 -10.03 -7.16 14.55
N ASP A 147 -8.92 -6.82 15.19
CA ASP A 147 -8.84 -5.87 16.31
C ASP A 147 -7.87 -4.70 16.06
N PHE A 148 -7.22 -4.67 14.90
CA PHE A 148 -6.25 -3.66 14.48
C PHE A 148 -5.03 -3.52 15.41
N ASN A 149 -4.68 -4.60 16.11
CA ASN A 149 -3.51 -4.62 16.99
C ASN A 149 -2.25 -5.09 16.25
N THR A 150 -1.14 -4.43 16.56
CA THR A 150 0.19 -4.87 16.13
C THR A 150 0.69 -5.95 17.06
N MET A 151 1.00 -7.13 16.51
CA MET A 151 1.49 -8.28 17.24
C MET A 151 3.00 -8.27 17.41
N GLU A 152 3.71 -7.81 16.38
CA GLU A 152 5.17 -7.80 16.30
C GLU A 152 5.61 -6.72 15.31
N THR A 153 6.74 -6.09 15.59
CA THR A 153 7.39 -5.13 14.69
C THR A 153 8.87 -5.45 14.62
N VAL A 154 9.40 -5.52 13.41
CA VAL A 154 10.84 -5.71 13.17
C VAL A 154 11.34 -4.67 12.17
N GLN A 155 12.60 -4.27 12.32
CA GLN A 155 13.29 -3.50 11.30
C GLN A 155 13.73 -4.44 10.18
N VAL A 156 13.49 -4.05 8.93
CA VAL A 156 13.95 -4.78 7.74
C VAL A 156 15.34 -4.30 7.39
N HIS A 157 16.30 -5.22 7.35
CA HIS A 157 17.68 -4.92 7.00
C HIS A 157 17.86 -5.01 5.48
N LEU A 158 18.11 -3.85 4.85
CA LEU A 158 18.45 -3.72 3.43
C LEU A 158 19.90 -3.26 3.29
N LYS A 159 20.39 -3.09 2.05
CA LYS A 159 21.78 -2.68 1.78
C LYS A 159 22.17 -1.40 2.55
N ASP A 160 23.32 -1.46 3.23
CA ASP A 160 23.84 -0.33 4.00
C ASP A 160 24.13 0.91 3.13
N GLY A 161 24.04 2.08 3.76
CA GLY A 161 24.34 3.37 3.12
C GLY A 161 23.23 3.93 2.21
N LYS A 162 22.14 3.18 2.03
CA LYS A 162 20.93 3.63 1.31
C LYS A 162 19.93 4.31 2.24
N THR A 163 18.91 4.95 1.66
CA THR A 163 17.71 5.46 2.34
C THR A 163 16.51 5.04 1.52
N TYR A 164 15.63 4.25 2.11
CA TYR A 164 14.57 3.56 1.38
C TYR A 164 13.18 3.98 1.84
N ILE A 165 12.27 4.22 0.90
CA ILE A 165 10.85 4.47 1.16
C ILE A 165 9.95 3.69 0.20
N ASP A 166 8.64 3.74 0.43
CA ASP A 166 7.60 3.15 -0.42
C ASP A 166 7.85 1.67 -0.72
N PRO A 167 7.91 0.77 0.29
CA PRO A 167 8.23 -0.63 0.07
C PRO A 167 7.03 -1.41 -0.47
N HIS A 168 7.17 -2.03 -1.65
CA HIS A 168 6.15 -2.91 -2.22
C HIS A 168 6.59 -4.36 -2.28
N VAL A 169 5.90 -5.23 -1.52
CA VAL A 169 6.23 -6.66 -1.39
C VAL A 169 5.20 -7.55 -2.07
N PHE A 170 5.66 -8.56 -2.81
CA PHE A 170 4.81 -9.59 -3.41
C PHE A 170 5.50 -10.96 -3.44
N TYR A 171 4.71 -12.04 -3.49
CA TYR A 171 5.23 -13.41 -3.56
C TYR A 171 5.12 -13.97 -4.99
N LYS A 172 6.20 -14.60 -5.47
CA LYS A 172 6.27 -15.23 -6.80
C LYS A 172 7.28 -16.35 -6.81
N ASP A 173 6.93 -17.47 -7.45
CA ASP A 173 7.82 -18.61 -7.74
C ASP A 173 8.64 -19.11 -6.53
N GLY A 174 8.03 -19.14 -5.35
CA GLY A 174 8.70 -19.62 -4.14
C GLY A 174 9.67 -18.62 -3.51
N SER A 175 9.54 -17.33 -3.81
CA SER A 175 10.33 -16.25 -3.22
C SER A 175 9.50 -15.00 -2.97
N TYR A 176 9.94 -14.21 -2.00
CA TYR A 176 9.47 -12.86 -1.76
C TYR A 176 10.25 -11.90 -2.65
N HIS A 177 9.56 -10.89 -3.14
CA HIS A 177 10.07 -9.86 -4.01
C HIS A 177 9.70 -8.51 -3.44
N MET A 178 10.63 -7.56 -3.49
CA MET A 178 10.38 -6.20 -3.03
C MET A 178 10.84 -5.21 -4.10
N LEU A 179 9.97 -4.30 -4.49
CA LEU A 179 10.33 -3.08 -5.20
C LEU A 179 10.32 -1.94 -4.18
N ILE A 180 11.37 -1.15 -4.13
CA ILE A 180 11.52 -0.12 -3.11
C ILE A 180 12.22 1.12 -3.64
N LYS A 181 11.77 2.31 -3.26
CA LYS A 181 12.38 3.55 -3.72
C LYS A 181 13.66 3.83 -2.94
N ASP A 182 14.77 3.94 -3.65
CA ASP A 182 16.00 4.55 -3.17
C ASP A 182 15.83 6.08 -3.18
N GLU A 183 15.59 6.68 -2.01
CA GLU A 183 15.39 8.12 -1.85
C GLU A 183 16.69 8.92 -2.04
N TYR A 184 17.87 8.29 -2.09
CA TYR A 184 19.11 8.98 -2.47
C TYR A 184 19.22 9.09 -3.98
N GLN A 185 19.04 7.97 -4.70
CA GLN A 185 19.15 7.93 -6.16
C GLN A 185 17.89 8.40 -6.89
N LYS A 186 16.77 8.50 -6.19
CA LYS A 186 15.42 8.77 -6.71
C LYS A 186 14.96 7.72 -7.74
N THR A 187 15.37 6.47 -7.56
CA THR A 187 15.06 5.34 -8.43
C THR A 187 14.40 4.22 -7.62
N ILE A 188 13.89 3.19 -8.29
CA ILE A 188 13.33 2.00 -7.63
C ILE A 188 14.34 0.86 -7.74
N ASP A 189 14.72 0.29 -6.60
CA ASP A 189 15.52 -0.92 -6.50
C ASP A 189 14.64 -2.17 -6.43
N TYR A 190 15.20 -3.32 -6.79
CA TYR A 190 14.56 -4.62 -6.75
C TYR A 190 15.33 -5.60 -5.88
N TYR A 191 14.65 -6.16 -4.90
CA TYR A 191 15.14 -7.15 -3.95
C TYR A 191 14.40 -8.48 -4.06
N GLN A 192 15.06 -9.56 -3.67
CA GLN A 192 14.50 -10.90 -3.53
C GLN A 192 14.90 -11.54 -2.21
N SER A 193 14.04 -12.40 -1.68
CA SER A 193 14.31 -13.16 -0.46
C SER A 193 13.60 -14.52 -0.46
N LYS A 194 14.10 -15.44 0.38
CA LYS A 194 13.43 -16.71 0.70
C LYS A 194 12.54 -16.63 1.94
N ASP A 195 12.70 -15.59 2.73
CA ASP A 195 11.90 -15.25 3.91
C ASP A 195 11.63 -13.75 3.94
N LEU A 196 10.99 -13.22 4.97
CA LEU A 196 10.71 -11.79 5.08
C LEU A 196 11.83 -10.99 5.78
N ASP A 197 12.94 -11.62 6.13
CA ASP A 197 14.01 -11.05 6.97
C ASP A 197 15.34 -10.83 6.20
N ASN A 198 15.67 -11.70 5.24
CA ASN A 198 16.98 -11.79 4.59
C ASN A 198 16.96 -11.36 3.11
N TRP A 199 16.89 -10.06 2.87
CA TRP A 199 16.73 -9.49 1.53
C TRP A 199 18.05 -9.34 0.77
N ASN A 200 18.04 -9.81 -0.49
CA ASN A 200 19.17 -9.67 -1.42
C ASN A 200 18.83 -8.68 -2.52
N LEU A 201 19.68 -7.66 -2.70
CA LEU A 201 19.55 -6.72 -3.80
C LEU A 201 19.85 -7.44 -5.12
N VAL A 202 18.87 -7.43 -6.03
CA VAL A 202 18.99 -8.06 -7.35
C VAL A 202 19.38 -7.03 -8.41
N GLN A 203 18.73 -5.86 -8.39
CA GLN A 203 18.95 -4.83 -9.39
C GLN A 203 18.70 -3.44 -8.78
N GLU A 204 19.71 -2.57 -8.86
CA GLU A 204 19.53 -1.14 -8.60
C GLU A 204 18.91 -0.47 -9.82
N ASP A 205 18.10 0.57 -9.61
CA ASP A 205 17.44 1.30 -10.72
C ASP A 205 16.72 0.34 -11.69
N PHE A 206 15.89 -0.53 -11.10
CA PHE A 206 15.17 -1.60 -11.75
C PHE A 206 14.32 -1.13 -12.92
N ILE A 207 13.64 0.02 -12.79
CA ILE A 207 12.77 0.54 -13.85
C ILE A 207 13.61 0.92 -15.08
N SER A 208 14.73 1.61 -14.91
CA SER A 208 15.61 1.95 -16.03
C SER A 208 16.19 0.70 -16.69
N HIS A 209 16.62 -0.27 -15.89
CA HIS A 209 17.11 -1.55 -16.39
C HIS A 209 16.04 -2.30 -17.21
N ALA A 210 14.82 -2.40 -16.68
CA ALA A 210 13.70 -3.11 -17.30
C ALA A 210 13.27 -2.47 -18.63
N VAL A 211 13.32 -1.15 -18.72
CA VAL A 211 12.92 -0.37 -19.91
C VAL A 211 14.06 -0.23 -20.92
N GLY A 212 15.32 -0.33 -20.47
CA GLY A 212 16.51 -0.08 -21.29
C GLY A 212 16.79 1.41 -21.53
N GLU A 213 16.28 2.28 -20.67
CA GLU A 213 16.42 3.74 -20.76
C GLU A 213 16.44 4.34 -19.36
N SER A 214 17.22 5.40 -19.13
CA SER A 214 17.33 6.03 -17.81
C SER A 214 16.03 6.75 -17.40
N ILE A 215 15.53 6.42 -16.21
CA ILE A 215 14.33 6.97 -15.59
C ILE A 215 14.61 7.21 -14.10
N ASP A 216 14.72 8.48 -13.73
CA ASP A 216 14.85 8.93 -12.34
C ASP A 216 13.54 9.53 -11.80
N TYR A 217 13.56 9.98 -10.54
CA TYR A 217 12.41 10.53 -9.82
C TYR A 217 11.19 9.60 -9.90
N THR A 218 11.41 8.32 -9.65
CA THR A 218 10.37 7.29 -9.62
C THR A 218 9.95 6.95 -8.19
N GLU A 219 8.67 6.70 -7.95
CA GLU A 219 8.13 6.31 -6.64
C GLU A 219 6.76 5.61 -6.73
N GLY A 220 6.16 5.29 -5.57
CA GLY A 220 4.77 4.85 -5.48
C GLY A 220 4.48 3.57 -6.27
N GLN A 221 5.44 2.66 -6.33
CA GLN A 221 5.36 1.46 -7.15
C GLN A 221 4.49 0.39 -6.51
N PHE A 222 3.77 -0.35 -7.35
CA PHE A 222 3.03 -1.54 -6.93
C PHE A 222 2.88 -2.52 -8.08
N VAL A 223 2.64 -3.79 -7.75
CA VAL A 223 2.53 -4.89 -8.72
C VAL A 223 1.17 -5.55 -8.61
N MET A 224 0.51 -5.72 -9.75
CA MET A 224 -0.71 -6.53 -9.87
C MET A 224 -0.47 -7.71 -10.81
N LYS A 225 -1.02 -8.89 -10.48
CA LYS A 225 -1.01 -10.05 -11.38
C LYS A 225 -2.38 -10.23 -12.04
N VAL A 226 -2.46 -10.03 -13.35
CA VAL A 226 -3.69 -10.17 -14.13
C VAL A 226 -3.45 -11.15 -15.27
N LYS A 227 -4.24 -12.23 -15.32
CA LYS A 227 -4.18 -13.27 -16.39
C LYS A 227 -2.77 -13.78 -16.68
N GLY A 228 -2.01 -14.03 -15.61
CA GLY A 228 -0.64 -14.54 -15.67
C GLY A 228 0.40 -13.54 -16.16
N ALA A 229 0.07 -12.25 -16.28
CA ALA A 229 1.03 -11.17 -16.50
C ALA A 229 1.10 -10.29 -15.26
N TYR A 230 2.29 -9.81 -14.94
CA TYR A 230 2.55 -8.81 -13.91
C TYR A 230 2.47 -7.43 -14.54
N TYR A 231 1.74 -6.54 -13.90
CA TYR A 231 1.62 -5.12 -14.22
C TYR A 231 2.34 -4.38 -13.10
N ILE A 232 3.46 -3.75 -13.44
CA ILE A 232 4.29 -3.01 -12.49
C ILE A 232 3.99 -1.54 -12.74
N PHE A 233 3.38 -0.89 -11.77
CA PHE A 233 3.06 0.53 -11.79
C PHE A 233 4.12 1.29 -11.00
N TRP A 234 4.38 2.53 -11.40
CA TRP A 234 5.17 3.52 -10.64
C TRP A 234 4.76 4.91 -11.12
N ASP A 235 5.01 5.95 -10.33
CA ASP A 235 4.91 7.31 -10.83
C ASP A 235 6.27 7.97 -10.98
N LYS A 236 6.36 8.86 -11.96
CA LYS A 236 7.44 9.82 -12.12
C LYS A 236 6.96 11.15 -11.57
N TYR A 237 7.62 11.68 -10.55
CA TYR A 237 7.13 12.86 -9.84
C TYR A 237 7.75 14.19 -10.27
N ILE A 238 8.82 14.16 -11.07
CA ILE A 238 9.45 15.32 -11.71
C ILE A 238 9.63 15.01 -13.20
N THR A 239 9.42 15.99 -14.08
CA THR A 239 9.70 15.82 -15.52
C THR A 239 11.20 15.97 -15.79
N THR A 240 11.84 14.90 -16.24
CA THR A 240 13.26 14.84 -16.62
C THR A 240 13.45 13.80 -17.73
N GLY A 241 14.45 14.01 -18.59
CA GLY A 241 14.71 13.14 -19.74
C GLY A 241 13.49 13.03 -20.66
N ASN A 242 13.21 11.81 -21.13
CA ASN A 242 12.11 11.53 -22.06
C ASN A 242 10.77 11.23 -21.39
N PHE A 243 10.73 11.21 -20.05
CA PHE A 243 9.53 10.85 -19.29
C PHE A 243 8.96 12.08 -18.58
N LYS A 244 7.66 12.30 -18.78
CA LYS A 244 6.92 13.39 -18.13
C LYS A 244 6.42 12.93 -16.78
N LYS A 245 6.09 13.90 -15.92
CA LYS A 245 5.38 13.61 -14.67
C LYS A 245 4.07 12.86 -14.93
N ASN A 246 3.98 11.61 -14.51
CA ASN A 246 2.78 10.76 -14.66
C ASN A 246 2.93 9.43 -13.91
N GLN A 247 1.83 8.68 -13.79
CA GLN A 247 1.90 7.25 -13.51
C GLN A 247 2.14 6.47 -14.78
N TYR A 248 2.99 5.45 -14.69
CA TYR A 248 3.37 4.57 -15.76
C TYR A 248 3.15 3.11 -15.36
N VAL A 249 3.06 2.26 -16.37
CA VAL A 249 3.01 0.81 -16.22
C VAL A 249 3.87 0.12 -17.27
N ILE A 250 4.58 -0.93 -16.85
CA ILE A 250 5.19 -1.95 -17.71
C ILE A 250 4.56 -3.28 -17.38
N THR A 251 4.53 -4.19 -18.34
CA THR A 251 4.07 -5.55 -18.14
C THR A 251 5.17 -6.57 -18.42
N THR A 252 5.13 -7.67 -17.68
CA THR A 252 6.02 -8.81 -17.88
C THR A 252 5.32 -10.12 -17.51
N ARG A 253 5.79 -11.25 -18.02
CA ARG A 253 5.37 -12.59 -17.56
C ARG A 253 6.47 -13.32 -16.80
N ASP A 254 7.72 -12.90 -16.99
CA ASP A 254 8.91 -13.66 -16.58
C ASP A 254 9.95 -12.82 -15.82
N PHE A 255 9.74 -11.49 -15.69
CA PHE A 255 10.71 -10.54 -15.14
C PHE A 255 12.04 -10.51 -15.90
N LYS A 256 12.02 -10.88 -17.19
CA LYS A 256 13.16 -10.80 -18.10
C LYS A 256 12.83 -9.93 -19.30
N HIS A 257 11.61 -10.04 -19.80
CA HIS A 257 11.12 -9.25 -20.92
C HIS A 257 10.01 -8.32 -20.44
N PHE A 258 10.16 -7.03 -20.71
CA PHE A 258 9.23 -6.00 -20.29
C PHE A 258 8.63 -5.29 -21.50
N SER A 259 7.36 -4.88 -21.39
CA SER A 259 6.75 -3.99 -22.36
C SER A 259 7.38 -2.59 -22.29
N LYS A 260 7.16 -1.78 -23.33
CA LYS A 260 7.41 -0.34 -23.22
C LYS A 260 6.52 0.30 -22.14
N PRO A 261 6.99 1.35 -21.43
CA PRO A 261 6.17 2.11 -20.51
C PRO A 261 4.92 2.67 -21.18
N ARG A 262 3.79 2.56 -20.50
CA ARG A 262 2.53 3.18 -20.88
C ARG A 262 2.08 4.12 -19.78
N VAL A 263 1.65 5.32 -20.17
CA VAL A 263 1.04 6.26 -19.24
C VAL A 263 -0.31 5.73 -18.76
N VAL A 264 -0.56 5.81 -17.46
CA VAL A 264 -1.82 5.43 -16.82
C VAL A 264 -2.57 6.71 -16.46
N THR A 265 -3.76 6.88 -17.03
CA THR A 265 -4.64 8.00 -16.75
C THR A 265 -6.08 7.54 -16.66
N ASP A 266 -6.92 8.37 -16.06
CA ASP A 266 -8.36 8.16 -16.09
C ASP A 266 -9.02 8.80 -17.31
N SER A 267 -10.35 8.66 -17.41
CA SER A 267 -11.14 9.25 -18.49
C SER A 267 -11.02 10.78 -18.61
N LYS A 268 -10.60 11.47 -17.54
CA LYS A 268 -10.34 12.91 -17.51
C LYS A 268 -8.89 13.26 -17.83
N LYS A 269 -8.05 12.27 -18.11
CA LYS A 269 -6.61 12.41 -18.36
C LYS A 269 -5.86 13.08 -17.20
N ARG A 270 -6.33 12.90 -15.96
CA ARG A 270 -5.63 13.41 -14.77
C ARG A 270 -4.28 12.72 -14.61
N ILE A 271 -3.32 13.47 -14.10
CA ILE A 271 -2.04 12.92 -13.63
C ILE A 271 -2.33 12.15 -12.34
N LEU A 272 -2.17 10.83 -12.41
CA LEU A 272 -2.23 9.96 -11.26
C LEU A 272 -0.83 9.80 -10.67
N ARG A 273 -0.74 9.68 -9.36
CA ARG A 273 0.47 9.46 -8.57
C ARG A 273 0.18 8.56 -7.39
N HIS A 274 1.21 7.99 -6.77
CA HIS A 274 1.24 7.26 -5.51
C HIS A 274 -0.11 6.68 -5.04
N GLY A 275 -0.23 5.36 -5.14
CA GLY A 275 -1.37 4.59 -4.67
C GLY A 275 -1.14 3.12 -4.94
N SER A 276 -2.22 2.34 -4.93
CA SER A 276 -2.16 0.90 -5.12
C SER A 276 -3.30 0.41 -6.01
N GLY A 277 -3.19 -0.85 -6.42
CA GLY A 277 -4.25 -1.58 -7.11
C GLY A 277 -4.27 -3.02 -6.64
N ILE A 278 -5.47 -3.59 -6.55
CA ILE A 278 -5.69 -5.00 -6.21
C ILE A 278 -6.62 -5.64 -7.25
N VAL A 279 -6.40 -6.93 -7.49
CA VAL A 279 -7.44 -7.77 -8.08
C VAL A 279 -8.35 -8.20 -6.93
N TYR A 280 -9.64 -7.91 -7.04
CA TYR A 280 -10.58 -8.14 -5.96
C TYR A 280 -11.83 -8.87 -6.47
N GLU A 281 -12.48 -9.62 -5.59
CA GLU A 281 -13.75 -10.29 -5.85
C GLU A 281 -14.90 -9.44 -5.32
N LYS A 282 -15.86 -9.14 -6.19
CA LYS A 282 -17.08 -8.44 -5.79
C LYS A 282 -18.06 -9.42 -5.15
N LYS A 283 -18.15 -9.45 -3.82
CA LYS A 283 -19.15 -10.27 -3.12
C LYS A 283 -20.48 -9.53 -2.99
N PRO A 284 -21.64 -10.24 -2.93
CA PRO A 284 -22.95 -9.61 -2.79
C PRO A 284 -23.19 -9.15 -1.35
N TYR A 285 -22.48 -8.12 -0.90
CA TYR A 285 -22.44 -7.71 0.51
C TYR A 285 -23.79 -7.32 1.11
N HIS A 286 -24.71 -6.79 0.30
CA HIS A 286 -26.08 -6.50 0.73
C HIS A 286 -26.79 -7.77 1.21
N LEU A 287 -26.57 -8.92 0.56
CA LEU A 287 -27.08 -10.21 1.01
C LEU A 287 -26.36 -10.70 2.28
N ILE A 288 -25.06 -10.45 2.42
CA ILE A 288 -24.29 -10.80 3.63
C ILE A 288 -24.76 -9.98 4.84
N LEU A 289 -24.99 -8.68 4.66
CA LEU A 289 -25.52 -7.80 5.70
C LEU A 289 -26.95 -8.19 6.09
N ILE A 290 -27.83 -8.42 5.12
CA ILE A 290 -29.21 -8.84 5.37
C ILE A 290 -29.22 -10.17 6.15
N THR A 291 -28.44 -11.16 5.75
CA THR A 291 -28.41 -12.47 6.44
C THR A 291 -27.86 -12.38 7.86
N ARG A 292 -26.85 -11.53 8.12
CA ARG A 292 -26.35 -11.29 9.50
C ARG A 292 -27.39 -10.60 10.37
N VAL A 293 -28.04 -9.55 9.87
CA VAL A 293 -29.09 -8.83 10.61
C VAL A 293 -30.29 -9.74 10.86
N MET A 294 -30.75 -10.48 9.85
CA MET A 294 -31.88 -11.42 10.01
C MET A 294 -31.52 -12.57 10.96
N GLY A 295 -30.30 -13.08 10.94
CA GLY A 295 -29.82 -14.09 11.89
C GLY A 295 -29.93 -13.60 13.33
N ILE A 296 -29.51 -12.36 13.61
CA ILE A 296 -29.63 -11.75 14.94
C ILE A 296 -31.12 -11.60 15.34
N VAL A 297 -31.97 -11.13 14.42
CA VAL A 297 -33.41 -10.98 14.69
C VAL A 297 -34.06 -12.34 15.03
N VAL A 298 -33.74 -13.38 14.28
CA VAL A 298 -34.23 -14.75 14.56
C VAL A 298 -33.73 -15.23 15.93
N LEU A 299 -32.45 -15.04 16.23
CA LEU A 299 -31.85 -15.45 17.51
C LEU A 299 -32.48 -14.71 18.70
N LEU A 300 -32.78 -13.42 18.55
CA LEU A 300 -33.51 -12.62 19.54
C LEU A 300 -34.94 -13.12 19.73
N ILE A 301 -35.66 -13.45 18.65
CA ILE A 301 -37.02 -14.03 18.74
C ILE A 301 -37.00 -15.36 19.50
N PHE A 302 -36.02 -16.22 19.23
CA PHE A 302 -35.84 -17.48 19.96
C PHE A 302 -35.49 -17.25 21.43
N ALA A 303 -34.58 -16.32 21.74
CA ALA A 303 -34.20 -16.00 23.11
C ALA A 303 -35.38 -15.45 23.93
N VAL A 304 -36.18 -14.55 23.36
CA VAL A 304 -37.40 -14.02 24.01
C VAL A 304 -38.44 -15.13 24.22
N SER A 305 -38.61 -16.01 23.24
CA SER A 305 -39.53 -17.15 23.34
C SER A 305 -39.08 -18.15 24.41
N PHE A 306 -37.78 -18.41 24.52
CA PHE A 306 -37.19 -19.29 25.53
C PHE A 306 -37.28 -18.69 26.95
N LEU A 307 -37.01 -17.40 27.12
CA LEU A 307 -37.19 -16.72 28.41
C LEU A 307 -38.63 -16.80 28.92
N ARG A 308 -39.63 -16.71 28.02
CA ARG A 308 -41.05 -16.86 28.37
C ARG A 308 -41.44 -18.27 28.79
N ILE A 309 -40.67 -19.29 28.39
CA ILE A 309 -40.88 -20.68 28.83
C ILE A 309 -40.30 -20.85 30.24
N LEU A 310 -39.14 -20.26 30.53
CA LEU A 310 -38.47 -20.39 31.83
C LEU A 310 -39.15 -19.62 32.96
N THR A 311 -39.98 -18.62 32.66
CA THR A 311 -40.71 -17.81 33.66
C THR A 311 -42.15 -18.27 33.92
N LYS A 312 -42.55 -19.40 33.34
CA LYS A 312 -43.82 -20.09 33.61
C LYS A 312 -43.58 -21.35 34.42
#